data_AF-A0A2E2QTH6-F1
#
_entry.id   AF-A0A2E2QTH6-F1
#
_cell.length_a   1.000
_cell.length_b   1.000
_cell.length_c   1.000
_cell.angle_alpha   90.00
_cell.angle_beta   90.00
_cell.angle_gamma   90.00
#
_symmetry.space_group_name_H-M   'P 1'
#
loop_
_entity.id
_entity.type
_entity.pdbx_description
1 polymer ?
#
loop_
_entity_poly.entity_id
_entity_poly.type
_entity_poly.pdbx_seq_one_letter_code
_entity_poly.pdbx_strand_id
1 'polypeptide(L)' 'MKREREEQKSFEDPVCGMQVSYKTAPAESEYQGKRYYFCATACREQFDADPERYVRAHRQHGSRRG' A
#
# COMPACT_ATOMS: atom_id res chain seq x y z
N MET A 1 -14.07 -15.09 -21.08
CA MET A 1 -13.50 -15.55 -19.80
C MET A 1 -12.85 -14.36 -19.08
N LYS A 2 -13.38 -13.93 -17.92
CA LYS A 2 -12.75 -12.90 -17.06
C LYS A 2 -12.50 -13.52 -15.67
N ARG A 3 -11.82 -14.65 -15.61
CA ARG A 3 -11.44 -15.29 -14.34
C ARG A 3 -9.93 -15.09 -14.17
N GLU A 4 -9.52 -14.81 -12.93
CA GLU A 4 -8.12 -14.74 -12.44
C GLU A 4 -7.31 -13.46 -12.64
N ARG A 5 -7.90 -12.26 -12.56
CA ARG A 5 -7.10 -11.00 -12.39
C ARG A 5 -7.05 -10.49 -10.95
N GLU A 6 -7.70 -11.18 -10.02
CA GLU A 6 -7.72 -10.81 -8.59
C GLU A 6 -6.60 -11.45 -7.77
N GLU A 7 -5.81 -12.36 -8.35
CA GLU A 7 -4.89 -13.22 -7.60
C GLU A 7 -3.51 -12.60 -7.31
N GLN A 8 -3.10 -11.52 -8.00
CA GLN A 8 -1.72 -10.99 -7.97
C GLN A 8 -1.65 -9.47 -7.75
N LYS A 9 -2.51 -8.92 -6.89
CA LYS A 9 -2.44 -7.48 -6.58
C LYS A 9 -1.39 -7.22 -5.49
N SER A 10 -0.15 -6.96 -5.89
CA SER A 10 0.85 -6.40 -4.97
C SER A 10 0.55 -4.91 -4.72
N PHE A 11 0.72 -4.51 -3.47
CA PHE A 11 0.63 -3.15 -2.99
C PHE A 11 2.02 -2.72 -2.54
N GLU A 12 2.33 -1.44 -2.69
CA GLU A 12 3.59 -0.89 -2.17
C GLU A 12 3.35 -0.42 -0.74
N ASP A 13 4.19 -0.88 0.18
CA ASP A 13 4.23 -0.39 1.55
C ASP A 13 4.70 1.07 1.51
N PRO A 14 3.87 2.04 1.93
CA PRO A 14 4.20 3.45 1.77
C PRO A 14 5.25 3.93 2.78
N VAL A 15 5.61 3.11 3.78
CA VAL A 15 6.66 3.41 4.77
C VAL A 15 8.04 3.03 4.26
N CYS A 16 8.16 1.81 3.72
CA CYS A 16 9.47 1.27 3.28
C CYS A 16 9.64 1.14 1.75
N GLY A 17 8.57 1.26 0.96
CA GLY A 17 8.56 1.06 -0.49
C GLY A 17 8.60 -0.40 -0.92
N MET A 18 8.44 -1.36 0.00
CA MET A 18 8.48 -2.78 -0.31
C MET A 18 7.16 -3.24 -0.94
N GLN A 19 7.22 -4.07 -1.97
CA GLN A 19 6.03 -4.71 -2.52
C GLN A 19 5.53 -5.81 -1.58
N VAL A 20 4.29 -5.68 -1.16
CA VAL A 20 3.56 -6.59 -0.29
C VAL A 20 2.31 -7.11 -1.00
N SER A 21 2.07 -8.41 -0.92
CA SER A 21 0.86 -9.01 -1.52
C SER A 21 -0.32 -8.87 -0.58
N TYR A 22 -1.49 -8.44 -1.07
CA TYR A 22 -2.68 -8.29 -0.24
C TYR A 22 -3.11 -9.59 0.47
N LYS A 23 -2.81 -10.76 -0.12
CA LYS A 23 -3.11 -12.07 0.49
C LYS A 23 -2.15 -12.46 1.60
N THR A 24 -0.92 -11.98 1.58
CA THR A 24 0.15 -12.39 2.50
C THR A 24 0.65 -11.23 3.36
N ALA A 25 -0.03 -10.08 3.31
CA ALA A 25 0.34 -8.92 4.08
C ALA A 25 0.19 -9.25 5.57
N PRO A 26 1.27 -9.18 6.38
CA PRO A 26 1.18 -9.44 7.80
C PRO A 26 0.40 -8.34 8.54
N ALA A 27 0.29 -7.14 7.97
CA ALA A 27 -0.48 -6.04 8.53
C ALA A 27 -1.17 -5.22 7.43
N GLU A 28 -2.36 -4.71 7.74
CA GLU A 28 -3.11 -3.76 6.90
C GLU A 28 -3.70 -2.64 7.77
N SER A 29 -3.95 -1.47 7.17
CA SER A 29 -4.62 -0.32 7.79
C SER A 29 -5.53 0.36 6.77
N GLU A 30 -6.65 0.91 7.23
CA GLU A 30 -7.59 1.64 6.39
C GLU A 30 -7.50 3.13 6.68
N TYR A 31 -7.18 3.93 5.66
CA TYR A 31 -7.04 5.37 5.78
C TYR A 31 -7.76 6.07 4.61
N GLN A 32 -8.66 7.01 4.93
CA GLN A 32 -9.50 7.73 3.95
C GLN A 32 -10.28 6.79 3.01
N GLY A 33 -10.76 5.65 3.52
CA GLY A 33 -11.49 4.64 2.74
C GLY A 33 -10.62 3.87 1.75
N LYS A 34 -9.29 3.92 1.89
CA LYS A 34 -8.33 3.11 1.14
C LYS A 34 -7.63 2.14 2.09
N ARG A 35 -7.49 0.89 1.66
CA ARG A 35 -6.69 -0.11 2.38
C ARG A 35 -5.23 -0.04 1.95
N TYR A 36 -4.36 0.01 2.95
CA TYR A 36 -2.91 -0.03 2.83
C TYR A 36 -2.40 -1.31 3.45
N TYR A 37 -1.40 -1.90 2.83
CA TYR A 37 -0.78 -3.15 3.26
C TYR A 37 0.66 -2.88 3.64
N PHE A 38 1.14 -3.55 4.68
CA PHE A 38 2.46 -3.32 5.24
C PHE A 38 3.24 -4.62 5.34
N CYS A 39 4.54 -4.55 5.10
CA CYS A 39 5.43 -5.70 5.20
C CYS A 39 5.66 -6.16 6.65
N ALA A 40 5.36 -5.30 7.63
CA ALA A 40 5.49 -5.58 9.05
C ALA A 40 4.54 -4.72 9.88
N THR A 41 4.20 -5.19 11.09
CA THR A 41 3.42 -4.43 12.07
C THR A 41 4.07 -3.09 12.42
N ALA A 42 5.40 -3.05 12.51
CA ALA A 42 6.15 -1.81 12.76
C ALA A 42 5.99 -0.76 11.63
N CYS A 43 5.77 -1.20 10.38
CA CYS A 43 5.47 -0.28 9.28
C CYS A 43 4.03 0.23 9.40
N ARG A 44 3.07 -0.63 9.78
CA ARG A 44 1.70 -0.20 10.08
C ARG A 44 1.67 0.83 11.21
N GLU A 45 2.39 0.61 12.31
CA GLU A 45 2.41 1.54 13.44
C GLU A 45 3.03 2.91 13.07
N GLN A 46 4.10 2.92 12.28
CA GLN A 46 4.67 4.16 11.74
C GLN A 46 3.67 4.88 10.83
N PHE A 47 2.96 4.13 9.98
CA PHE A 47 1.93 4.68 9.13
C PHE A 47 0.76 5.24 9.93
N ASP A 48 0.27 4.52 10.95
CA ASP A 48 -0.85 4.97 11.80
C ASP A 48 -0.46 6.21 12.63
N ALA A 49 0.83 6.40 12.94
CA ALA A 49 1.32 7.59 13.63
C ALA A 49 1.28 8.86 12.75
N ASP A 50 1.57 8.75 11.43
CA ASP A 50 1.50 9.88 10.50
C ASP A 50 1.10 9.44 9.07
N PRO A 51 -0.16 9.04 8.85
CA PRO A 51 -0.58 8.44 7.58
C PRO A 51 -0.58 9.47 6.45
N GLU A 52 -0.83 10.74 6.74
CA GLU A 52 -0.84 11.81 5.75
C GLU A 52 0.52 11.97 5.06
N ARG A 53 1.62 11.87 5.81
CA ARG A 53 2.98 11.95 5.28
C ARG A 53 3.25 10.85 4.25
N TYR A 54 2.89 9.62 4.57
CA TYR A 54 3.14 8.45 3.70
C TYR A 54 2.20 8.42 2.49
N VAL A 55 0.92 8.76 2.67
CA VAL A 55 -0.06 8.81 1.58
C VAL A 55 0.25 9.90 0.56
N ARG A 56 0.81 11.04 0.99
CA ARG A 56 1.27 12.10 0.06
C ARG A 56 2.49 11.67 -0.76
N ALA A 57 3.41 10.92 -0.18
CA ALA A 57 4.63 10.46 -0.87
C ALA A 57 4.33 9.47 -2.02
N HIS A 58 3.38 8.55 -1.81
CA HIS A 58 2.99 7.55 -2.82
C HIS A 58 2.16 8.15 -3.98
N ARG A 59 1.77 9.43 -3.93
CA ARG A 59 1.04 10.09 -5.02
C ARG A 59 1.91 10.45 -6.24
N GLN A 60 3.21 10.15 -6.24
CA GLN A 60 4.18 10.80 -7.13
C GLN A 60 4.67 10.01 -8.37
N HIS A 61 4.16 8.81 -8.68
CA HIS A 61 4.45 8.14 -9.96
C HIS A 61 3.27 8.16 -10.96
N GLY A 62 2.58 9.30 -11.03
CA GLY A 62 1.74 9.66 -12.17
C GLY A 62 2.49 10.58 -13.11
N SER A 63 3.63 10.12 -13.69
CA SER A 63 4.27 10.82 -14.79
C SER A 63 3.30 10.81 -15.98
N ARG A 64 2.60 11.92 -16.13
CA ARG A 64 1.81 12.26 -17.29
C ARG A 64 2.75 12.22 -18.50
N ARG A 65 2.43 11.35 -19.45
CA ARG A 65 2.86 11.43 -20.85
C ARG A 65 2.91 12.89 -21.30
N GLY A 66 4.08 13.32 -21.75
CA GLY A 66 4.30 14.45 -22.64
C GLY A 66 4.98 13.90 -23.89
#